data_AF-A0A7Y2K6S4-F1
#
_entry.id   AF-A0A7Y2K6S4-F1
#
_cell.length_a   1.000
_cell.length_b   1.000
_cell.length_c   1.000
_cell.angle_alpha   90.00
_cell.angle_beta   90.00
_cell.angle_gamma   90.00
#
_symmetry.space_group_name_H-M   'P 1'
#
loop_
_entity.id
_entity.type
_entity.pdbx_description
1 polymer ?
#
loop_
_entity_poly.entity_id
_entity_poly.type
_entity_poly.pdbx_seq_one_letter_code
_entity_poly.pdbx_strand_id
1 'polypeptide(L)'
;EFALLLDDEIDHLEFKLSESYPNSRILNSIKTIIGSFSNAIYFVFDDESELFRSKVCPVISAELEKRKIKLLLKSEFYQLENNEQKDINTRFDSLLKNLGEEKLFILSSVEEFRLLLPEMASYRKVGFKFINPSLIEN
;
A
#
# COMPACT_ATOMS: atom_id res chain seq x y z
N GLU A 1 11.18 7.04 1.27
CA GLU A 1 10.04 6.80 0.38
C GLU A 1 8.87 6.28 1.20
N PHE A 2 7.64 6.69 0.91
CA PHE A 2 6.47 6.20 1.63
C PHE A 2 5.25 6.16 0.71
N ALA A 3 4.27 5.35 1.09
CA ALA A 3 2.92 5.35 0.54
C ALA A 3 1.95 5.81 1.63
N LEU A 4 0.81 6.37 1.24
CA LEU A 4 -0.24 6.79 2.18
C LEU A 4 -1.35 5.77 2.19
N LEU A 5 -1.70 5.29 3.37
CA LEU A 5 -2.90 4.48 3.58
C LEU A 5 -4.12 5.40 3.76
N LEU A 6 -5.18 5.12 3.01
CA LEU A 6 -6.50 5.71 3.15
C LEU A 6 -7.40 4.66 3.81
N ASP A 7 -7.75 4.91 5.07
CA ASP A 7 -8.59 4.04 5.89
C ASP A 7 -9.53 4.87 6.79
N ASP A 8 -10.18 4.18 7.72
CA ASP A 8 -11.15 4.76 8.65
C ASP A 8 -10.49 5.51 9.82
N GLU A 9 -9.17 5.41 9.99
CA GLU A 9 -8.44 5.99 11.12
C GLU A 9 -8.02 7.44 10.87
N ILE A 10 -8.29 8.00 9.68
CA ILE A 10 -8.03 9.41 9.36
C ILE A 10 -8.98 10.33 10.14
N ASP A 11 -8.52 10.78 11.30
CA ASP A 11 -9.30 11.58 12.26
C ASP A 11 -9.06 13.09 12.16
N HIS A 12 -7.88 13.51 11.67
CA HIS A 12 -7.52 14.92 11.58
C HIS A 12 -8.50 15.67 10.67
N LEU A 13 -9.11 16.73 11.21
CA LEU A 13 -10.29 17.36 10.61
C LEU A 13 -10.09 17.80 9.15
N GLU A 14 -8.89 18.28 8.79
CA GLU A 14 -8.56 18.74 7.45
C GLU A 14 -8.31 17.61 6.44
N PHE A 15 -8.00 16.41 6.92
CA PHE A 15 -7.78 15.22 6.12
C PHE A 15 -8.98 14.27 6.13
N LYS A 16 -9.87 14.40 7.11
CA LYS A 16 -10.99 13.47 7.31
C LYS A 16 -11.80 13.26 6.03
N LEU A 17 -11.92 11.98 5.65
CA LEU A 17 -12.71 11.47 4.56
C LEU A 17 -13.89 10.70 5.17
N SER A 18 -15.12 11.18 5.01
CA SER A 18 -16.30 10.55 5.61
C SER A 18 -17.51 10.70 4.70
N GLU A 19 -18.30 9.63 4.57
CA GLU A 19 -19.52 9.66 3.76
C GLU A 19 -20.60 10.62 4.25
N SER A 20 -20.51 11.06 5.50
CA SER A 20 -21.37 12.08 6.08
C SER A 20 -21.10 13.47 5.48
N TYR A 21 -19.94 13.68 4.85
CA TYR A 21 -19.53 14.95 4.28
C TYR A 21 -19.99 15.13 2.83
N PRO A 22 -20.34 16.36 2.42
CA PRO A 22 -20.65 16.65 1.03
C PRO A 22 -19.40 16.48 0.14
N ASN A 23 -19.61 16.17 -1.14
CA ASN A 23 -18.51 15.97 -2.10
C ASN A 23 -17.54 17.15 -2.16
N SER A 24 -18.02 18.39 -1.99
CA SER A 24 -17.15 19.58 -1.95
C SER A 24 -16.16 19.55 -0.78
N ARG A 25 -16.58 19.04 0.38
CA ARG A 25 -15.70 18.86 1.54
C ARG A 25 -14.71 17.72 1.30
N ILE A 26 -15.16 16.59 0.77
CA ILE A 26 -14.29 15.46 0.40
C ILE A 26 -13.20 15.89 -0.58
N LEU A 27 -13.59 16.62 -1.64
CA LEU A 27 -12.66 17.16 -2.64
C LEU A 27 -11.64 18.11 -2.03
N ASN A 28 -12.03 18.91 -1.03
CA ASN A 28 -11.08 19.76 -0.33
C ASN A 28 -10.13 18.93 0.54
N SER A 29 -10.65 17.98 1.34
CA SER A 29 -9.83 17.10 2.17
C SER A 29 -8.79 16.34 1.33
N ILE A 30 -9.19 15.69 0.25
CA ILE A 30 -8.25 14.92 -0.60
C ILE A 30 -7.21 15.83 -1.28
N LYS A 31 -7.58 17.06 -1.69
CA LYS A 31 -6.59 18.03 -2.20
C LYS A 31 -5.58 18.43 -1.13
N THR A 32 -6.04 18.64 0.10
CA THR A 32 -5.16 18.96 1.23
C THR A 32 -4.23 17.79 1.53
N ILE A 33 -4.72 16.55 1.53
CA ILE A 33 -3.89 15.35 1.69
C ILE A 33 -2.82 15.30 0.60
N ILE A 34 -3.22 15.38 -0.68
CA ILE A 34 -2.28 15.35 -1.81
C ILE A 34 -1.22 16.46 -1.70
N GLY A 35 -1.62 17.67 -1.33
CA GLY A 35 -0.70 18.79 -1.16
C GLY A 35 0.25 18.62 0.03
N SER A 36 -0.24 18.09 1.15
CA SER A 36 0.53 17.89 2.38
C SER A 36 1.53 16.75 2.26
N PHE A 37 1.22 15.75 1.44
CA PHE A 37 2.02 14.56 1.25
C PHE A 37 2.45 14.38 -0.21
N SER A 38 2.92 15.46 -0.83
CA SER A 38 3.29 15.50 -2.26
C SER A 38 4.39 14.52 -2.67
N ASN A 39 5.14 13.98 -1.70
CA ASN A 39 6.25 13.04 -1.93
C ASN A 39 5.83 11.57 -1.76
N ALA A 40 4.54 11.29 -1.52
CA ALA A 40 4.03 9.93 -1.49
C ALA A 40 4.13 9.29 -2.88
N ILE A 41 4.62 8.06 -2.94
CA ILE A 41 4.78 7.34 -4.21
C ILE A 41 3.44 6.79 -4.67
N TYR A 42 2.70 6.22 -3.73
CA TYR A 42 1.38 5.64 -3.94
C TYR A 42 0.41 6.10 -2.87
N PHE A 43 -0.85 6.09 -3.25
CA PHE A 43 -1.95 6.01 -2.31
C PHE A 43 -2.42 4.56 -2.28
N VAL A 44 -2.70 4.06 -1.08
CA VAL A 44 -3.21 2.72 -0.85
C VAL A 44 -4.57 2.87 -0.20
N PHE A 45 -5.59 2.24 -0.76
CA PHE A 45 -6.90 2.15 -0.15
C PHE A 45 -6.99 0.87 0.68
N ASP A 46 -7.41 0.95 1.93
CA ASP A 46 -7.82 -0.24 2.67
C ASP A 46 -9.17 -0.71 2.14
N ASP A 47 -9.18 -1.75 1.31
CA ASP A 47 -10.39 -2.27 0.67
C ASP A 47 -11.35 -3.00 1.63
N GLU A 48 -10.93 -3.19 2.88
CA GLU A 48 -11.78 -3.66 3.97
C GLU A 48 -12.36 -2.51 4.83
N SER A 49 -12.01 -1.26 4.55
CA SER A 49 -12.49 -0.07 5.29
C SER A 49 -13.95 0.32 4.95
N GLU A 50 -14.61 1.00 5.88
CA GLU A 50 -15.89 1.67 5.64
C GLU A 50 -15.74 2.77 4.59
N LEU A 51 -14.62 3.50 4.63
CA LEU A 51 -14.26 4.52 3.65
C LEU A 51 -14.27 3.95 2.22
N PHE A 52 -13.76 2.74 2.00
CA PHE A 52 -13.72 2.11 0.68
C PHE A 52 -15.11 1.74 0.19
N ARG A 53 -15.93 1.19 1.08
CA ARG A 53 -17.34 0.82 0.80
C ARG A 53 -18.27 2.02 0.66
N SER A 54 -17.80 3.20 1.04
CA SER A 54 -18.61 4.41 1.08
C SER A 54 -18.96 4.97 -0.29
N LYS A 55 -20.04 5.75 -0.35
CA LYS A 55 -20.43 6.50 -1.56
C LYS A 55 -19.42 7.57 -1.99
N VAL A 56 -18.46 7.94 -1.13
CA VAL A 56 -17.45 8.97 -1.44
C VAL A 56 -16.17 8.39 -2.02
N CYS A 57 -15.96 7.07 -1.96
CA CYS A 57 -14.83 6.39 -2.57
C CYS A 57 -14.65 6.76 -4.07
N PRO A 58 -15.69 6.73 -4.93
CA PRO A 58 -15.53 7.14 -6.33
C PRO A 58 -15.07 8.59 -6.52
N VAL A 59 -15.45 9.49 -5.61
CA VAL A 59 -15.03 10.91 -5.65
C VAL A 59 -13.54 11.05 -5.36
N ILE A 60 -13.04 10.27 -4.39
CA ILE A 60 -11.62 10.22 -4.01
C ILE A 60 -10.80 9.64 -5.17
N SER A 61 -11.21 8.48 -5.69
CA SER A 61 -10.51 7.80 -6.78
C SER A 61 -10.41 8.66 -8.03
N ALA A 62 -11.50 9.32 -8.44
CA ALA A 62 -11.50 10.21 -9.60
C ALA A 62 -10.56 11.41 -9.44
N GLU A 63 -10.43 11.95 -8.23
CA GLU A 63 -9.56 13.11 -7.97
C GLU A 63 -8.06 12.75 -7.96
N LEU A 64 -7.73 11.53 -7.51
CA LEU A 64 -6.39 10.95 -7.62
C LEU A 64 -6.04 10.63 -9.07
N GLU A 65 -6.95 9.95 -9.79
CA GLU A 65 -6.78 9.58 -11.20
C GLU A 65 -6.57 10.81 -12.10
N LYS A 66 -7.35 11.88 -11.88
CA LYS A 66 -7.19 13.16 -12.60
C LYS A 66 -5.79 13.74 -12.50
N ARG A 67 -5.07 13.46 -11.40
CA ARG A 67 -3.69 13.91 -11.16
C ARG A 67 -2.64 12.87 -11.56
N LYS A 68 -3.06 11.75 -12.15
CA LYS A 68 -2.21 10.60 -12.47
C LYS A 68 -1.52 10.04 -11.22
N ILE A 69 -2.17 10.15 -10.07
CA ILE A 69 -1.67 9.54 -8.82
C ILE A 69 -2.15 8.09 -8.82
N LYS A 70 -1.21 7.15 -8.69
CA LYS A 70 -1.54 5.73 -8.64
C LYS A 70 -2.19 5.39 -7.31
N LEU A 71 -3.36 4.76 -7.40
CA LEU A 71 -4.09 4.18 -6.29
C LEU A 71 -3.96 2.66 -6.35
N LEU A 72 -3.51 2.05 -5.27
CA LEU A 72 -3.43 0.60 -5.08
C LEU A 72 -4.45 0.17 -4.01
N LEU A 73 -4.91 -1.07 -4.05
CA LEU A 73 -5.67 -1.68 -2.98
C LEU A 73 -4.73 -2.38 -2.00
N LYS A 74 -5.06 -2.36 -0.71
CA LYS A 74 -4.28 -3.04 0.33
C LYS A 74 -4.22 -4.55 0.10
N SER A 75 -5.28 -5.15 -0.45
CA SER A 75 -5.30 -6.57 -0.85
C SER A 75 -4.35 -6.93 -2.00
N GLU A 76 -3.85 -5.97 -2.78
CA GLU A 76 -2.81 -6.23 -3.79
C GLU A 76 -1.45 -6.55 -3.14
N PHE A 77 -1.29 -6.27 -1.85
CA PHE A 77 -0.07 -6.53 -1.11
C PHE A 77 -0.16 -7.91 -0.45
N TYR A 78 0.80 -8.77 -0.79
CA TYR A 78 0.94 -10.07 -0.14
C TYR A 78 1.37 -9.90 1.30
N GLN A 79 0.53 -10.36 2.23
CA GLN A 79 0.87 -10.42 3.64
C GLN A 79 1.56 -11.76 3.93
N LEU A 80 2.71 -11.71 4.58
CA LEU A 80 3.42 -12.92 5.00
C LEU A 80 2.77 -13.60 6.22
N GLU A 81 1.65 -13.09 6.72
CA GLU A 81 0.95 -13.62 7.88
C GLU A 81 0.20 -14.92 7.53
N ASN A 82 0.47 -15.98 8.31
CA ASN A 82 -0.37 -17.17 8.38
C ASN A 82 -0.31 -17.72 9.81
N ASN A 83 -1.45 -18.14 10.35
CA ASN A 83 -1.60 -18.60 11.73
C ASN A 83 -0.92 -19.96 12.00
N GLU A 84 -0.46 -20.67 10.97
CA GLU A 84 0.04 -22.05 11.08
C GLU A 84 1.57 -22.20 11.03
N GLN A 85 2.29 -21.28 10.38
CA GLN A 85 3.76 -21.33 10.26
C GLN A 85 4.39 -20.19 11.06
N LYS A 86 5.08 -20.52 12.16
CA LYS A 86 5.65 -19.49 13.05
C LYS A 86 6.84 -18.74 12.46
N ASP A 87 7.63 -19.36 11.58
CA ASP A 87 8.85 -18.74 11.07
C ASP A 87 8.60 -17.96 9.76
N ILE A 88 9.02 -16.70 9.75
CA ILE A 88 8.88 -15.81 8.60
C ILE A 88 9.83 -16.17 7.46
N ASN A 89 11.04 -16.66 7.78
CA ASN A 89 12.02 -17.01 6.76
C ASN A 89 11.54 -18.18 5.90
N THR A 90 10.99 -19.22 6.54
CA THR A 90 10.37 -20.36 5.86
C THR A 90 9.21 -19.94 4.94
N ARG A 91 8.38 -18.98 5.37
CA ARG A 91 7.25 -18.45 4.58
C ARG A 91 7.74 -17.65 3.38
N PHE A 92 8.72 -16.78 3.59
CA PHE A 92 9.33 -15.99 2.53
C PHE A 92 10.04 -16.87 1.49
N ASP A 93 10.77 -17.90 1.94
CA ASP A 93 11.41 -18.87 1.05
C ASP A 93 10.38 -19.66 0.22
N SER A 94 9.29 -20.11 0.86
CA SER A 94 8.18 -20.78 0.18
C SER A 94 7.51 -19.86 -0.85
N LEU A 95 7.28 -18.60 -0.50
CA LEU A 95 6.71 -17.60 -1.40
C LEU A 95 7.60 -17.42 -2.64
N LEU A 96 8.89 -17.15 -2.44
CA LEU A 96 9.80 -16.88 -3.56
C LEU A 96 10.05 -18.10 -4.44
N LYS A 97 10.02 -19.32 -3.89
CA LYS A 97 10.12 -20.55 -4.70
C LYS A 97 8.91 -20.78 -5.59
N ASN A 98 7.74 -20.32 -5.15
CA ASN A 98 6.49 -20.40 -5.93
C ASN A 98 6.26 -19.17 -6.80
N LEU A 99 7.02 -18.09 -6.57
CA LEU A 99 6.96 -16.88 -7.38
C LEU A 99 7.57 -17.17 -8.75
N GLY A 100 6.73 -17.11 -9.79
CA GLY A 100 7.17 -17.18 -11.18
C GLY A 100 7.88 -15.89 -11.63
N GLU A 101 7.69 -15.49 -12.89
CA GLU A 101 8.23 -14.23 -13.42
C GLU A 101 7.40 -12.99 -13.03
N GLU A 102 6.56 -13.11 -12.01
CA GLU A 102 5.61 -12.07 -11.61
C GLU A 102 6.22 -11.08 -10.60
N LYS A 103 5.76 -9.82 -10.68
CA LYS A 103 6.07 -8.80 -9.67
C LYS A 103 5.10 -8.96 -8.50
N LEU A 104 5.62 -8.89 -7.28
CA LEU A 104 4.84 -8.98 -6.06
C LEU A 104 5.16 -7.81 -5.12
N PHE A 105 4.12 -7.19 -4.57
CA PHE A 105 4.25 -6.30 -3.42
C PHE A 105 4.10 -7.12 -2.15
N ILE A 106 5.05 -7.01 -1.23
CA ILE A 106 5.01 -7.71 0.07
C ILE A 106 4.81 -6.66 1.15
N LEU A 107 3.76 -6.82 1.96
CA LEU A 107 3.54 -6.04 3.17
C LEU A 107 4.13 -6.80 4.37
N SER A 108 4.95 -6.11 5.16
CA SER A 108 5.58 -6.67 6.36
C SER A 108 5.78 -5.57 7.39
N SER A 109 5.87 -5.96 8.67
CA SER A 109 6.34 -5.07 9.72
C SER A 109 7.84 -4.77 9.57
N VAL A 110 8.32 -3.74 10.28
CA VAL A 110 9.74 -3.36 10.24
C VAL A 110 10.63 -4.46 10.82
N GLU A 111 10.15 -5.13 11.87
CA GLU A 111 10.83 -6.23 12.55
C GLU A 111 10.99 -7.42 11.61
N GLU A 112 9.91 -7.80 10.94
CA GLU A 112 9.89 -8.85 9.91
C GLU A 112 10.81 -8.54 8.74
N PHE A 113 10.72 -7.32 8.20
CA PHE A 113 11.59 -6.89 7.12
C PHE A 113 13.08 -7.03 7.48
N ARG A 114 13.47 -6.68 8.71
CA ARG A 114 14.85 -6.84 9.19
C ARG A 114 15.29 -8.31 9.22
N LEU A 115 14.40 -9.21 9.63
CA LEU A 115 14.67 -10.65 9.63
C LEU A 115 14.88 -11.20 8.23
N LEU A 116 14.19 -10.64 7.23
CA LEU A 116 14.28 -11.07 5.83
C LEU A 116 15.52 -10.56 5.09
N LEU A 117 16.25 -9.55 5.61
CA LEU A 117 17.41 -8.95 4.92
C LEU A 117 18.49 -9.96 4.50
N PRO A 118 18.91 -10.93 5.34
CA PRO A 118 19.90 -11.94 4.94
C PRO A 118 19.37 -12.83 3.80
N GLU A 119 18.09 -13.17 3.82
CA GLU A 119 17.46 -14.09 2.88
C GLU A 119 17.27 -13.40 1.54
N MET A 120 16.83 -12.14 1.54
CA MET A 120 16.82 -11.27 0.36
C MET A 120 18.21 -11.18 -0.29
N ALA A 121 19.28 -11.06 0.50
CA ALA A 121 20.64 -11.01 -0.05
C ALA A 121 21.05 -12.33 -0.71
N SER A 122 20.60 -13.47 -0.19
CA SER A 122 20.81 -14.79 -0.80
C SER A 122 20.04 -14.93 -2.11
N TYR A 123 18.76 -14.54 -2.13
CA TYR A 123 17.92 -14.59 -3.33
C TYR A 123 18.39 -13.66 -4.46
N ARG A 124 19.00 -12.51 -4.12
CA ARG A 124 19.66 -11.64 -5.12
C ARG A 124 20.75 -12.36 -5.90
N LYS A 125 21.49 -13.29 -5.28
CA LYS A 125 22.58 -14.03 -5.94
C LYS A 125 22.08 -15.03 -6.98
N VAL A 126 20.83 -15.48 -6.86
CA VAL A 126 20.20 -16.43 -7.80
C VAL A 126 19.23 -15.74 -8.77
N GLY A 127 19.26 -14.41 -8.85
CA GLY A 127 18.59 -13.64 -9.91
C GLY A 127 17.36 -12.84 -9.48
N PHE A 128 16.87 -12.98 -8.25
CA PHE A 128 15.73 -12.18 -7.78
C PHE A 128 16.10 -10.71 -7.63
N LYS A 129 15.16 -9.82 -7.98
CA LYS A 129 15.30 -8.37 -7.83
C LYS A 129 14.31 -7.88 -6.78
N PHE A 130 14.83 -7.24 -5.74
CA PHE A 130 14.03 -6.51 -4.76
C PHE A 130 14.17 -5.03 -5.08
N ILE A 131 13.08 -4.43 -5.55
CA ILE A 131 13.08 -3.12 -6.19
C ILE A 131 12.33 -2.14 -5.28
N ASN A 132 12.86 -0.92 -5.14
CA ASN A 132 12.15 0.14 -4.44
C ASN A 132 10.87 0.51 -5.21
N PRO A 133 9.74 0.73 -4.52
CA PRO A 133 8.47 1.07 -5.16
C PRO A 133 8.56 2.22 -6.18
N SER A 134 9.34 3.27 -5.90
CA SER A 134 9.54 4.41 -6.81
C SER A 134 10.13 4.04 -8.18
N LEU A 135 10.79 2.88 -8.29
CA LEU A 135 11.47 2.43 -9.50
C LEU A 135 10.61 1.47 -10.33
N ILE A 136 9.40 1.13 -9.88
CA ILE A 136 8.55 0.12 -10.54
C ILE A 136 7.91 0.66 -11.84
N GLU A 137 7.94 1.98 -12.07
CA GLU A 137 7.30 2.65 -13.21
C GLU A 137 8.26 3.43 -14.14
N ASN A 138 9.58 3.23 -14.03
CA ASN A 138 10.56 3.71 -15.01
C ASN A 138 11.05 2.58 -15.92
#